data_AF-A0A7V9MK16-F1
#
_entry.id   AF-A0A7V9MK16-F1
#
_cell.length_a   1.000
_cell.length_b   1.000
_cell.length_c   1.000
_cell.angle_alpha   90.00
_cell.angle_beta   90.00
_cell.angle_gamma   90.00
#
_symmetry.space_group_name_H-M   'P 1'
#
loop_
_entity.id
_entity.type
_entity.pdbx_description
1 polymer ?
#
loop_
_entity_poly.entity_id
_entity_poly.type
_entity_poly.pdbx_seq_one_letter_code
_entity_poly.pdbx_strand_id
1 'polypeptide(L)'
;MTLRTLTRRIAAAMLPVACAMALGACGEGDSAAPYPPDQRPQSGAGEQECGTVKVPAHEGREVVANGAACDVAREVVLGAAGKGRARYEAAGFACRPTEAAGGDTRYGCSMGAARIDFLYGTD
;
A
#
# COMPACT_ATOMS: atom_id res chain seq x y z
N MET A 1 46.94 32.45 23.98
CA MET A 1 46.40 31.12 23.62
C MET A 1 46.27 31.06 22.11
N THR A 2 47.15 30.29 21.50
CA THR A 2 47.30 30.08 20.05
C THR A 2 46.70 28.71 19.76
N LEU A 3 45.86 28.55 18.75
CA LEU A 3 45.88 27.34 17.92
C LEU A 3 45.23 27.62 16.56
N ARG A 4 46.07 27.48 15.53
CA ARG A 4 45.75 27.45 14.11
C ARG A 4 45.19 26.07 13.73
N THR A 5 44.97 25.88 12.42
CA THR A 5 44.73 24.62 11.68
C THR A 5 43.28 24.10 11.70
N LEU A 6 42.67 23.60 10.62
CA LEU A 6 43.23 22.96 9.43
C LEU A 6 42.20 22.96 8.27
N THR A 7 42.69 23.28 7.08
CA THR A 7 42.07 23.18 5.75
C THR A 7 41.66 21.74 5.41
N ARG A 8 40.48 21.50 4.81
CA ARG A 8 40.27 20.34 3.93
C ARG A 8 39.27 20.66 2.81
N ARG A 9 39.84 20.87 1.61
CA ARG A 9 39.15 20.75 0.33
C ARG A 9 38.81 19.28 0.12
N ILE A 10 37.57 18.97 -0.24
CA ILE A 10 37.22 17.69 -0.88
C ILE A 10 36.55 18.05 -2.20
N ALA A 11 37.32 17.87 -3.27
CA ALA A 11 36.80 17.70 -4.61
C ALA A 11 36.38 16.24 -4.76
N ALA A 12 35.14 16.00 -5.17
CA ALA A 12 34.71 14.72 -5.70
C ALA A 12 33.96 15.01 -7.01
N ALA A 13 34.69 14.86 -8.11
CA ALA A 13 34.12 14.68 -9.43
C ALA A 13 33.48 13.28 -9.48
N MET A 14 32.28 13.15 -10.04
CA MET A 14 31.83 11.90 -10.68
C MET A 14 30.52 12.10 -11.48
N LEU A 15 30.69 12.11 -12.81
CA LEU A 15 29.79 11.75 -13.91
C LEU A 15 28.25 11.68 -13.70
N PRO A 16 27.44 12.36 -14.54
CA PRO A 16 26.17 11.80 -14.98
C PRO A 16 26.41 10.79 -16.12
N VAL A 17 26.14 9.54 -15.81
CA VAL A 17 26.03 8.40 -16.73
C VAL A 17 25.01 8.74 -17.82
N ALA A 18 25.47 8.68 -19.07
CA ALA A 18 24.59 8.59 -20.22
C ALA A 18 23.87 7.23 -20.19
N CYS A 19 22.55 7.24 -20.09
CA CYS A 19 21.73 6.10 -20.49
C CYS A 19 21.03 6.48 -21.79
N ALA A 20 21.56 5.92 -22.87
CA ALA A 20 20.90 5.80 -24.14
C ALA A 20 19.73 4.79 -24.04
N MET A 21 19.00 4.66 -25.16
CA MET A 21 17.98 3.65 -25.47
C MET A 21 16.57 4.04 -24.98
N ALA A 22 15.48 3.83 -25.71
CA ALA A 22 15.22 3.46 -27.10
C ALA A 22 13.70 3.56 -27.27
N LEU A 23 13.27 4.02 -28.45
CA LEU A 23 12.17 3.50 -29.27
C LEU A 23 11.00 2.78 -28.57
N GLY A 24 9.78 3.28 -28.81
CA GLY A 24 8.58 2.50 -28.56
C GLY A 24 7.30 3.24 -28.91
N ALA A 25 7.05 3.41 -30.21
CA ALA A 25 5.72 3.73 -30.72
C ALA A 25 4.72 2.63 -30.30
N CYS A 26 3.57 3.01 -29.75
CA CYS A 26 2.40 2.13 -29.62
C CYS A 26 1.15 3.01 -29.73
N GLY A 27 0.58 3.07 -30.93
CA GLY A 27 -0.66 3.76 -31.21
C GLY A 27 -1.11 3.43 -32.62
N GLU A 28 -1.47 2.16 -32.84
CA GLU A 28 -2.52 1.68 -33.76
C GLU A 28 -2.37 0.16 -33.96
N GLY A 29 -3.50 -0.56 -33.96
CA GLY A 29 -3.61 -2.01 -34.17
C GLY A 29 -4.71 -2.57 -33.25
N ASP A 30 -5.98 -2.44 -33.62
CA ASP A 30 -6.75 -3.34 -34.49
C ASP A 30 -7.01 -4.74 -33.87
N SER A 31 -8.29 -4.98 -33.60
CA SER A 31 -8.97 -6.28 -33.52
C SER A 31 -8.35 -7.38 -32.63
N ALA A 32 -8.74 -7.41 -31.35
CA ALA A 32 -8.76 -8.64 -30.57
C ALA A 32 -10.21 -8.99 -30.20
N ALA A 33 -10.60 -10.23 -30.52
CA ALA A 33 -11.91 -10.84 -30.31
C ALA A 33 -12.45 -10.64 -28.87
N PRO A 34 -13.77 -10.71 -28.64
CA PRO A 34 -14.30 -10.82 -27.29
C PRO A 34 -13.71 -12.08 -26.63
N TYR A 35 -12.87 -11.87 -25.61
CA TYR A 35 -12.32 -12.95 -24.81
C TYR A 35 -13.46 -13.74 -24.14
N PRO A 36 -13.39 -15.09 -24.08
CA PRO A 36 -14.27 -15.84 -23.21
C PRO A 36 -14.12 -15.34 -21.76
N PRO A 37 -15.20 -15.27 -20.96
CA PRO A 37 -15.20 -14.61 -19.65
C PRO A 37 -14.29 -15.24 -18.56
N ASP A 38 -13.44 -16.22 -18.92
CA ASP A 38 -12.59 -16.98 -18.00
C ASP A 38 -11.09 -16.62 -18.04
N GLN A 39 -10.72 -15.53 -18.72
CA GLN A 39 -9.33 -15.06 -18.74
C GLN A 39 -9.21 -13.61 -18.26
N ARG A 40 -9.63 -13.38 -17.00
CA ARG A 40 -9.07 -12.24 -16.26
C ARG A 40 -7.58 -12.52 -16.01
N PRO A 41 -6.69 -11.54 -16.21
CA PRO A 41 -5.29 -11.71 -15.89
C PRO A 41 -5.15 -12.11 -14.41
N GLN A 42 -4.60 -13.30 -14.15
CA GLN A 42 -4.20 -13.72 -12.82
C GLN A 42 -3.09 -12.79 -12.34
N SER A 43 -3.47 -11.79 -11.55
CA SER A 43 -2.55 -10.83 -10.96
C SER A 43 -1.75 -11.53 -9.87
N GLY A 44 -0.42 -11.56 -10.02
CA GLY A 44 0.54 -12.37 -9.25
C GLY A 44 0.74 -12.04 -7.76
N ALA A 45 -0.28 -11.54 -7.07
CA ALA A 45 -0.39 -11.52 -5.62
C ALA A 45 -1.88 -11.55 -5.30
N GLY A 46 -2.43 -12.76 -5.21
CA GLY A 46 -3.87 -12.99 -5.09
C GLY A 46 -4.49 -12.25 -3.91
N GLU A 47 -5.77 -11.93 -4.05
CA GLU A 47 -6.60 -11.55 -2.89
C GLU A 47 -6.52 -12.67 -1.84
N GLN A 48 -6.27 -12.30 -0.59
CA GLN A 48 -6.16 -13.22 0.52
C GLN A 48 -6.91 -12.70 1.75
N GLU A 49 -7.62 -13.60 2.42
CA GLU A 49 -8.28 -13.33 3.70
C GLU A 49 -7.30 -13.57 4.86
N CYS A 50 -7.19 -12.59 5.76
CA CYS A 50 -6.19 -12.56 6.84
C CYS A 50 -6.75 -12.90 8.22
N GLY A 51 -8.04 -13.25 8.29
CA GLY A 51 -8.73 -13.58 9.52
C GLY A 51 -8.98 -12.37 10.43
N THR A 52 -9.44 -12.64 11.65
CA THR A 52 -9.76 -11.59 12.63
C THR A 52 -8.51 -11.14 13.38
N VAL A 53 -8.33 -9.83 13.49
CA VAL A 53 -7.27 -9.20 14.30
C VAL A 53 -7.91 -8.61 15.56
N LYS A 54 -7.55 -9.16 16.73
CA LYS A 54 -8.04 -8.66 18.01
C LYS A 54 -7.30 -7.38 18.42
N VAL A 55 -8.07 -6.37 18.82
CA VAL A 55 -7.61 -5.08 19.35
C VAL A 55 -8.26 -4.87 20.72
N PRO A 56 -7.64 -4.20 21.71
CA PRO A 56 -8.31 -4.00 23.00
C PRO A 56 -9.68 -3.32 22.83
N ALA A 57 -10.74 -3.96 23.34
CA ALA A 57 -12.16 -3.57 23.22
C ALA A 57 -12.74 -3.52 21.79
N HIS A 58 -11.99 -3.95 20.77
CA HIS A 58 -12.38 -3.89 19.36
C HIS A 58 -11.85 -5.08 18.55
N GLU A 59 -12.29 -5.21 17.32
CA GLU A 59 -11.71 -6.18 16.39
C GLU A 59 -11.71 -5.66 14.97
N GLY A 60 -10.68 -6.05 14.23
CA GLY A 60 -10.67 -6.01 12.77
C GLY A 60 -11.14 -7.34 12.22
N ARG A 61 -12.28 -7.34 11.55
CA ARG A 61 -12.89 -8.49 10.88
C ARG A 61 -12.86 -8.31 9.37
N GLU A 62 -13.17 -9.38 8.65
CA GLU A 62 -13.26 -9.36 7.18
C GLU A 62 -11.99 -8.74 6.55
N VAL A 63 -10.83 -9.06 7.12
CA VAL A 63 -9.55 -8.47 6.67
C VAL A 63 -9.17 -9.13 5.36
N VAL A 64 -9.23 -8.38 4.27
CA VAL A 64 -8.88 -8.81 2.92
C VAL A 64 -7.69 -8.00 2.43
N ALA A 65 -6.64 -8.67 1.99
CA ALA A 65 -5.45 -8.05 1.44
C ALA A 65 -5.25 -8.45 -0.03
N ASN A 66 -4.97 -7.47 -0.89
CA ASN A 66 -4.64 -7.67 -2.29
C ASN A 66 -3.29 -7.01 -2.58
N GLY A 67 -2.32 -7.79 -3.06
CA GLY A 67 -0.96 -7.28 -3.25
C GLY A 67 -0.21 -6.93 -1.96
N ALA A 68 -0.67 -7.41 -0.81
CA ALA A 68 -0.05 -7.22 0.50
C ALA A 68 -0.10 -8.51 1.34
N ALA A 69 0.91 -8.75 2.18
CA ALA A 69 0.94 -9.89 3.09
C ALA A 69 0.02 -9.67 4.30
N CYS A 70 -0.50 -10.76 4.89
CA CYS A 70 -1.37 -10.66 6.07
C CYS A 70 -0.71 -10.02 7.29
N ASP A 71 0.60 -10.16 7.46
CA ASP A 71 1.30 -9.49 8.56
C ASP A 71 1.26 -7.95 8.40
N VAL A 72 1.34 -7.46 7.16
CA VAL A 72 1.19 -6.04 6.84
C VAL A 72 -0.26 -5.59 7.08
N ALA A 73 -1.24 -6.39 6.64
CA ALA A 73 -2.65 -6.12 6.90
C ALA A 73 -2.96 -6.04 8.40
N ARG A 74 -2.35 -6.92 9.20
CA ARG A 74 -2.48 -6.89 10.67
C ARG A 74 -1.93 -5.60 11.27
N GLU A 75 -0.76 -5.14 10.83
CA GLU A 75 -0.20 -3.85 11.27
C GLU A 75 -1.12 -2.68 10.91
N VAL A 76 -1.66 -2.67 9.70
CA VAL A 76 -2.62 -1.66 9.24
C VAL A 76 -3.88 -1.64 10.11
N VAL A 77 -4.44 -2.81 10.41
CA VAL A 77 -5.62 -2.94 11.29
C VAL A 77 -5.34 -2.43 12.70
N LEU A 78 -4.17 -2.74 13.27
CA LEU A 78 -3.75 -2.21 14.57
C LEU A 78 -3.65 -0.68 14.57
N GLY A 79 -3.30 -0.08 13.43
CA GLY A 79 -3.26 1.37 13.24
C GLY A 79 -4.61 2.08 13.34
N ALA A 80 -5.73 1.35 13.17
CA ALA A 80 -7.09 1.88 13.33
C ALA A 80 -7.47 2.15 14.81
N ALA A 81 -6.70 1.60 15.76
CA ALA A 81 -6.97 1.79 17.19
C ALA A 81 -7.01 3.28 17.56
N GLY A 82 -8.12 3.70 18.17
CA GLY A 82 -8.35 5.08 18.58
C GLY A 82 -8.55 6.09 17.42
N LYS A 83 -8.67 5.62 16.16
CA LYS A 83 -8.94 6.51 15.02
C LYS A 83 -10.43 6.81 14.83
N GLY A 84 -11.31 5.94 15.31
CA GLY A 84 -12.75 6.08 15.15
C GLY A 84 -13.14 6.07 13.67
N ARG A 85 -13.54 7.23 13.12
CA ARG A 85 -13.86 7.44 11.70
C ARG A 85 -12.92 8.45 11.03
N ALA A 86 -11.68 8.54 11.50
CA ALA A 86 -10.66 9.39 10.91
C ALA A 86 -9.85 8.65 9.84
N ARG A 87 -9.35 9.38 8.84
CA ARG A 87 -8.32 8.88 7.93
C ARG A 87 -7.00 8.71 8.70
N TYR A 88 -6.21 7.73 8.32
CA TYR A 88 -4.88 7.52 8.90
C TYR A 88 -3.95 6.84 7.89
N GLU A 89 -2.67 6.76 8.21
CA GLU A 89 -1.68 6.03 7.45
C GLU A 89 -0.99 4.99 8.35
N ALA A 90 -0.75 3.79 7.82
CA ALA A 90 -0.08 2.70 8.51
C ALA A 90 0.64 1.80 7.50
N ALA A 91 1.87 1.36 7.81
CA ALA A 91 2.69 0.51 6.93
C ALA A 91 2.81 1.00 5.46
N GLY A 92 2.76 2.33 5.23
CA GLY A 92 2.76 2.92 3.88
C GLY A 92 1.41 2.92 3.15
N PHE A 93 0.35 2.41 3.77
CA PHE A 93 -1.02 2.47 3.26
C PHE A 93 -1.76 3.69 3.76
N ALA A 94 -2.45 4.39 2.86
CA ALA A 94 -3.39 5.44 3.20
C ALA A 94 -4.80 4.84 3.39
N CYS A 95 -5.34 4.97 4.60
CA CYS A 95 -6.60 4.36 5.02
C CYS A 95 -7.74 5.37 5.11
N ARG A 96 -8.89 5.00 4.54
CA ARG A 96 -10.09 5.82 4.49
C ARG A 96 -11.27 5.08 5.13
N PRO A 97 -11.94 5.69 6.11
CA PRO A 97 -13.13 5.13 6.72
C PRO A 97 -14.36 5.37 5.84
N THR A 98 -15.26 4.40 5.87
CA THR A 98 -16.65 4.47 5.41
C THR A 98 -17.56 3.89 6.49
N GLU A 99 -18.82 4.33 6.49
CA GLU A 99 -19.80 3.79 7.43
C GLU A 99 -20.12 2.33 7.11
N ALA A 100 -20.24 1.53 8.17
CA ALA A 100 -20.77 0.18 8.13
C ALA A 100 -21.95 0.06 9.11
N ALA A 101 -22.66 -1.07 9.05
CA ALA A 101 -23.79 -1.35 9.94
C ALA A 101 -23.35 -1.39 11.42
N GLY A 102 -24.29 -1.17 12.34
CA GLY A 102 -24.08 -1.42 13.77
C GLY A 102 -23.13 -0.44 14.49
N GLY A 103 -22.68 0.63 13.84
CA GLY A 103 -21.72 1.57 14.42
C GLY A 103 -20.26 1.24 14.10
N ASP A 104 -20.02 0.16 13.36
CA ASP A 104 -18.71 -0.22 12.87
C ASP A 104 -18.19 0.77 11.81
N THR A 105 -16.89 0.67 11.54
CA THR A 105 -16.20 1.46 10.52
C THR A 105 -15.52 0.52 9.55
N ARG A 106 -15.89 0.59 8.27
CA ARG A 106 -15.15 -0.11 7.21
C ARG A 106 -13.99 0.76 6.77
N TYR A 107 -12.81 0.17 6.69
CA TYR A 107 -11.60 0.85 6.23
C TYR A 107 -11.16 0.25 4.90
N GLY A 108 -10.97 1.14 3.91
CA GLY A 108 -10.26 0.82 2.67
C GLY A 108 -8.91 1.52 2.66
N CYS A 109 -7.85 0.72 2.60
CA CYS A 109 -6.46 1.15 2.66
C CYS A 109 -5.75 0.87 1.34
N SER A 110 -4.87 1.78 0.90
CA SER A 110 -4.18 1.62 -0.38
C SER A 110 -2.74 2.11 -0.39
N MET A 111 -1.90 1.38 -1.11
CA MET A 111 -0.50 1.73 -1.39
C MET A 111 -0.19 1.34 -2.85
N GLY A 112 -0.25 2.31 -3.76
CA GLY A 112 -0.14 2.04 -5.20
C GLY A 112 -1.24 1.11 -5.69
N ALA A 113 -0.86 -0.07 -6.19
CA ALA A 113 -1.79 -1.11 -6.62
C ALA A 113 -2.29 -1.99 -5.46
N ALA A 114 -1.59 -2.04 -4.32
CA ALA A 114 -1.98 -2.86 -3.18
C ALA A 114 -3.18 -2.26 -2.43
N ARG A 115 -4.06 -3.14 -1.95
CA ARG A 115 -5.28 -2.79 -1.21
C ARG A 115 -5.44 -3.65 0.03
N ILE A 116 -5.94 -3.06 1.10
CA ILE A 116 -6.32 -3.76 2.33
C ILE A 116 -7.67 -3.22 2.76
N ASP A 117 -8.65 -4.09 2.88
CA ASP A 117 -10.00 -3.75 3.31
C ASP A 117 -10.33 -4.52 4.60
N PHE A 118 -10.98 -3.87 5.56
CA PHE A 118 -11.41 -4.53 6.80
C PHE A 118 -12.56 -3.78 7.47
N LEU A 119 -13.30 -4.51 8.31
CA LEU A 119 -14.32 -3.96 9.20
C LEU A 119 -13.75 -3.80 10.60
N TYR A 120 -13.80 -2.59 11.15
CA TYR A 120 -13.31 -2.28 12.49
C TYR A 120 -14.48 -1.89 13.40
N GLY A 121 -14.65 -2.64 14.49
CA GLY A 121 -15.84 -2.51 15.33
C GLY A 121 -15.63 -3.05 16.74
N THR A 122 -16.69 -3.03 17.54
CA THR A 122 -16.78 -3.81 18.77
C THR A 122 -17.23 -5.23 18.42
N ASP A 123 -16.71 -6.23 19.15
CA ASP A 123 -17.19 -7.63 19.10
C ASP A 123 -18.67 -7.69 19.51
#